data_AF-A0A0R0G599-F1
#
_entry.id   AF-A0A0R0G599-F1
#
_cell.length_a   1.000
_cell.length_b   1.000
_cell.length_c   1.000
_cell.angle_alpha   90.00
_cell.angle_beta   90.00
_cell.angle_gamma   90.00
#
_symmetry.space_group_name_H-M   'P 1'
#
loop_
_entity.id
_entity.type
_entity.pdbx_description
1 polymer ?
#
loop_
_entity_poly.entity_id
_entity_poly.type
_entity_poly.pdbx_seq_one_letter_code
_entity_poly.pdbx_strand_id
1 'polypeptide(L)' 'MRILQALQTNLDGKSKQYRDPAWTHLFLMNNVHYIIISVWRFEEKDLYGDDWIQQRRKIVQQHANQYKRNVWAEVVSY' A
#
# COMPACT_ATOMS: atom_id res chain seq x y z
N MET A 1 -17.69 1.06 -1.08
CA MET A 1 -16.84 0.11 -1.85
C MET A 1 -16.32 0.63 -3.20
N ARG A 2 -17.17 1.07 -4.14
CA ARG A 2 -16.72 1.50 -5.49
C ARG A 2 -15.61 2.55 -5.49
N ILE A 3 -15.68 3.54 -4.60
CA ILE A 3 -14.67 4.61 -4.49
C ILE A 3 -13.31 4.05 -4.07
N LEU A 4 -13.24 3.19 -3.06
CA LEU A 4 -11.98 2.58 -2.62
C LEU A 4 -11.37 1.66 -3.70
N GLN A 5 -12.21 0.97 -4.47
CA GLN A 5 -11.73 0.16 -5.60
C GLN A 5 -11.17 1.05 -6.71
N ALA A 6 -11.87 2.13 -7.08
CA ALA A 6 -11.38 3.10 -8.06
C ALA A 6 -10.08 3.76 -7.60
N LEU A 7 -9.99 4.11 -6.31
CA LEU A 7 -8.77 4.64 -5.71
C LEU A 7 -7.63 3.63 -5.77
N GLN A 8 -7.88 2.35 -5.43
CA GLN A 8 -6.87 1.30 -5.55
C GLN A 8 -6.37 1.17 -6.99
N THR A 9 -7.27 1.09 -7.97
CA THR A 9 -6.90 1.01 -9.39
C THR A 9 -6.09 2.24 -9.83
N ASN A 10 -6.43 3.43 -9.34
CA ASN A 10 -5.67 4.64 -9.62
C ASN A 10 -4.24 4.58 -9.04
N LEU A 11 -4.11 4.13 -7.79
CA LEU A 11 -2.82 3.97 -7.13
C LEU A 11 -1.96 2.92 -7.84
N ASP A 12 -2.53 1.79 -8.25
CA ASP A 12 -1.84 0.75 -9.02
C ASP A 12 -1.40 1.25 -10.40
N GLY A 13 -2.18 2.15 -11.02
CA GLY A 13 -1.80 2.81 -12.27
C GLY A 13 -0.64 3.79 -12.07
N LYS A 14 -0.70 4.64 -11.04
CA LYS A 14 0.33 5.63 -10.72
C LYS A 14 1.64 4.99 -10.28
N SER A 15 1.58 3.89 -9.53
CA SER A 15 2.78 3.23 -9.02
C SER A 15 3.69 2.71 -10.14
N LYS A 16 3.13 2.41 -11.32
CA LYS A 16 3.90 1.96 -12.50
C LYS A 16 4.73 3.06 -13.17
N GLN A 17 4.61 4.31 -12.74
CA GLN A 17 5.42 5.42 -13.27
C GLN A 17 6.84 5.42 -12.70
N TYR A 18 7.08 4.74 -11.57
CA TYR A 18 8.42 4.62 -11.00
C TYR A 18 9.25 3.58 -11.74
N ARG A 19 10.43 3.99 -12.22
CA ARG A 19 11.36 3.09 -12.90
C ARG A 19 11.93 2.03 -11.97
N ASP A 20 12.29 2.43 -10.75
CA ASP A 20 12.82 1.53 -9.75
C ASP A 20 11.67 0.89 -8.92
N PRO A 21 11.60 -0.46 -8.87
CA PRO A 21 10.60 -1.18 -8.09
C PRO A 21 10.56 -0.83 -6.60
N ALA A 22 11.66 -0.39 -5.98
CA ALA A 22 11.67 0.04 -4.59
C ALA A 22 10.70 1.22 -4.39
N TRP A 23 10.79 2.26 -5.21
CA TRP A 23 9.87 3.41 -5.14
C TRP A 23 8.41 3.02 -5.34
N THR A 24 8.15 2.05 -6.23
CA THR A 24 6.80 1.49 -6.45
C THR A 24 6.22 0.94 -5.15
N HIS A 25 6.99 0.12 -4.43
CA HIS A 25 6.52 -0.47 -3.17
C HIS A 25 6.43 0.53 -2.02
N LEU A 26 7.36 1.47 -1.93
CA LEU A 26 7.30 2.55 -0.94
C LEU A 26 6.02 3.39 -1.14
N PHE A 27 5.73 3.78 -2.38
CA PHE A 27 4.53 4.53 -2.73
C PHE A 27 3.25 3.76 -2.34
N LEU A 28 3.14 2.49 -2.72
CA LEU A 28 1.95 1.68 -2.45
C LEU A 28 1.77 1.43 -0.94
N MET A 29 2.83 1.07 -0.23
CA MET A 29 2.80 0.89 1.23
C MET A 29 2.25 2.14 1.93
N ASN A 30 2.78 3.32 1.58
CA ASN A 30 2.40 4.59 2.20
C ASN A 30 0.94 4.96 1.91
N ASN A 31 0.51 4.83 0.65
CA ASN A 31 -0.87 5.19 0.28
C ASN A 31 -1.90 4.22 0.87
N VAL A 32 -1.63 2.91 0.87
CA VAL A 32 -2.52 1.94 1.52
C VAL A 32 -2.59 2.18 3.03
N HIS A 33 -1.47 2.49 3.67
CA HIS A 33 -1.45 2.84 5.10
C HIS A 33 -2.27 4.10 5.39
N TYR A 34 -2.16 5.12 4.54
CA TYR A 34 -2.97 6.33 4.64
C TYR A 34 -4.48 6.02 4.53
N ILE A 35 -4.90 5.18 3.57
CA ILE A 35 -6.29 4.77 3.43
C ILE A 35 -6.80 4.08 4.70
N ILE A 36 -6.00 3.19 5.33
CA ILE A 36 -6.37 2.53 6.59
C ILE A 36 -6.61 3.58 7.69
N ILE A 37 -5.70 4.54 7.85
CA ILE A 37 -5.84 5.61 8.87
C ILE A 37 -7.08 6.46 8.61
N SER A 38 -7.32 6.85 7.35
CA SER A 38 -8.47 7.67 7.00
C SER A 38 -9.79 6.95 7.30
N VAL A 39 -9.92 5.69 6.90
CA VAL A 39 -11.11 4.87 7.21
C VAL A 39 -11.31 4.74 8.72
N TRP A 40 -10.22 4.53 9.47
CA TRP A 40 -10.30 4.42 10.93
C TRP A 40 -10.73 5.73 11.62
N ARG A 41 -10.29 6.88 11.11
CA ARG A 41 -10.61 8.21 11.66
C ARG A 41 -12.04 8.65 11.41
N PHE A 42 -12.63 8.29 10.27
CA PHE A 42 -14.01 8.69 9.93
C PHE A 42 -15.08 7.77 10.50
N GLU A 43 -14.75 6.91 11.47
CA GLU A 43 -15.66 5.90 12.07
C GLU A 43 -16.33 4.95 11.04
N GLU A 44 -15.90 4.98 9.77
CA GLU A 44 -16.29 3.98 8.77
C GLU A 44 -15.70 2.59 9.10
N LYS A 45 -14.95 2.45 10.19
CA LYS A 45 -14.51 1.15 10.72
C LYS A 45 -15.68 0.18 10.85
N ASP A 46 -16.81 0.63 11.38
CA ASP A 46 -18.00 -0.22 11.56
C ASP A 46 -18.57 -0.67 10.21
N LEU A 47 -18.40 0.15 9.17
CA LEU A 47 -18.84 -0.16 7.80
C LEU A 47 -17.95 -1.22 7.12
N TYR A 48 -16.64 -1.17 7.31
CA TYR A 48 -15.70 -2.09 6.64
C TYR A 48 -15.33 -3.31 7.47
N GLY A 49 -15.47 -3.24 8.80
CA GLY A 49 -15.11 -4.28 9.74
C GLY A 49 -13.60 -4.44 9.96
N ASP A 50 -13.26 -5.14 11.05
CA ASP A 50 -11.86 -5.41 11.43
C ASP A 50 -11.11 -6.28 10.40
N ASP A 51 -11.80 -7.21 9.74
CA ASP A 51 -11.20 -8.09 8.72
C ASP A 51 -10.65 -7.31 7.52
N TRP A 52 -11.36 -6.28 7.08
CA TRP A 52 -10.91 -5.43 5.98
C TRP A 52 -9.63 -4.68 6.38
N ILE A 53 -9.56 -4.16 7.60
CA ILE A 53 -8.36 -3.49 8.13
C ILE A 53 -7.19 -4.47 8.19
N GLN A 54 -7.41 -5.69 8.68
CA GLN A 54 -6.36 -6.71 8.77
C GLN A 54 -5.85 -7.13 7.39
N GLN A 55 -6.74 -7.30 6.41
CA GLN A 55 -6.34 -7.60 5.05
C GLN A 55 -5.49 -6.47 4.43
N ARG A 56 -5.86 -5.21 4.68
CA ARG A 56 -5.09 -4.05 4.20
C ARG A 56 -3.74 -3.92 4.92
N ARG A 57 -3.66 -4.21 6.21
CA ARG A 57 -2.40 -4.28 6.95
C ARG A 57 -1.44 -5.32 6.38
N LYS A 58 -1.94 -6.49 5.96
CA LYS A 58 -1.13 -7.50 5.27
C LYS A 58 -0.55 -6.95 3.96
N ILE A 59 -1.33 -6.21 3.18
CA ILE A 59 -0.85 -5.57 1.94
C ILE A 59 0.25 -4.53 2.23
N VAL A 60 0.08 -3.70 3.27
CA VAL A 60 1.13 -2.77 3.72
C VAL A 60 2.42 -3.51 4.05
N GLN A 61 2.34 -4.60 4.81
CA GLN A 61 3.51 -5.41 5.17
C GLN A 61 4.16 -6.09 3.96
N GLN A 62 3.37 -6.56 3.00
CA GLN A 62 3.88 -7.15 1.76
C GLN A 62 4.71 -6.13 0.97
N HIS A 63 4.21 -4.91 0.79
CA HIS A 63 4.96 -3.85 0.14
C HIS A 63 6.18 -3.41 0.94
N ALA A 64 6.09 -3.34 2.28
CA ALA A 64 7.25 -3.06 3.13
C ALA A 64 8.38 -4.09 2.91
N ASN A 65 8.01 -5.38 2.83
CA ASN A 65 8.98 -6.46 2.62
C ASN A 65 9.54 -6.47 1.20
N GLN A 66 8.75 -6.12 0.19
CA GLN A 66 9.23 -5.96 -1.18
C GLN A 66 10.18 -4.77 -1.32
N TYR A 67 9.84 -3.63 -0.73
CA TYR A 67 10.70 -2.45 -0.67
C TYR A 67 12.07 -2.80 -0.08
N LYS A 68 12.09 -3.40 1.12
CA LYS A 68 13.33 -3.83 1.78
C LYS A 68 14.16 -4.74 0.88
N ARG A 69 13.55 -5.76 0.27
CA ARG A 69 14.26 -6.70 -0.62
C ARG A 69 14.89 -6.00 -1.82
N ASN A 70 14.17 -5.09 -2.46
CA ASN A 70 14.66 -4.41 -3.66
C ASN A 70 15.80 -3.44 -3.33
N VAL A 71 15.67 -2.67 -2.26
CA VAL A 71 16.74 -1.76 -1.79
C VAL A 71 17.99 -2.56 -1.40
N TRP A 72 17.84 -3.63 -0.62
CA TRP A 72 19.00 -4.44 -0.21
C TRP A 72 19.65 -5.18 -1.40
N ALA A 73 18.86 -5.63 -2.39
CA ALA A 73 19.40 -6.23 -3.60
C ALA A 73 20.26 -5.25 -4.40
N GLU A 74 19.85 -3.98 -4.48
CA GLU A 74 20.64 -2.91 -5.10
C GLU A 74 21.94 -2.65 -4.31
N VAL A 75 21.85 -2.49 -2.98
CA VAL A 75 23.03 -2.24 -2.12
C VAL A 75 24.08 -3.36 -2.20
N VAL A 76 23.65 -4.62 -2.26
CA VAL A 76 24.57 -5.78 -2.34
C VAL A 76 25.15 -5.95 -3.76
N SER A 77 24.55 -5.33 -4.78
CA SER A 77 25.04 -5.41 -6.16
C SER A 77 26.15 -4.41 -6.50
N TYR A 78 26.47 -3.49 -5.59
CA TYR A 78 27.62 -2.59 -5.66
C TYR A 78 28.90 -3.26 -5.13
#